data_AF-A0A958H2C3-F1
#
_entry.id   AF-A0A958H2C3-F1
#
_cell.length_a   1.000
_cell.length_b   1.000
_cell.length_c   1.000
_cell.angle_alpha   90.00
_cell.angle_beta   90.00
_cell.angle_gamma   90.00
#
_symmetry.space_group_name_H-M   'P 1'
#
loop_
_entity.id
_entity.type
_entity.pdbx_description
1 polymer ?
#
loop_
_entity_poly.entity_id
_entity_poly.type
_entity_poly.pdbx_seq_one_letter_code
_entity_poly.pdbx_strand_id
1 'polypeptide(L)'
;MSRYDVVVVGAGLAGLTIACRLAQAQKKVLLVSTGAGSLLLASGCVDVLGFQPGDSKQPVTNPLDKLDDFLAEAPDHPYKLIGKANVAGGIEAFWQLVNNNASLEYWGAADRNWLLPTAAGAVHPTCLAPTSLANGDLSKGGSMLLVGFRELRDYYPALISQNLNEQNLGVETATVTIDAPAPIKDHLNITPIELARAFENSDFRRKVVQALKGKSNNYNRIGFPAVLGLKQHTEVLADLEKMLGKTVFEISTLPPSAPGRRLFEGLKSAFLQAGGR
;
A
#
# COMPACT_ATOMS: atom_id res chain seq x y z
N MET A 1 -33.50 -14.11 20.26
CA MET A 1 -32.42 -14.33 19.26
C MET A 1 -32.20 -13.04 18.49
N SER A 2 -30.96 -12.57 18.36
CA SER A 2 -30.64 -11.45 17.45
C SER A 2 -30.93 -11.89 16.01
N ARG A 3 -31.76 -11.16 15.28
CA ARG A 3 -32.08 -11.45 13.87
C ARG A 3 -31.18 -10.62 12.96
N TYR A 4 -30.39 -11.27 12.12
CA TYR A 4 -29.55 -10.67 11.09
C TYR A 4 -30.17 -10.90 9.70
N ASP A 5 -29.93 -9.97 8.79
CA ASP A 5 -30.33 -10.10 7.39
C ASP A 5 -29.31 -10.93 6.60
N VAL A 6 -28.02 -10.78 6.92
CA VAL A 6 -26.91 -11.47 6.24
C VAL A 6 -25.84 -11.89 7.25
N VAL A 7 -25.29 -13.09 7.06
CA VAL A 7 -24.08 -13.57 7.75
C VAL A 7 -22.96 -13.68 6.73
N VAL A 8 -21.85 -12.98 6.98
CA VAL A 8 -20.63 -13.03 6.17
C VAL A 8 -19.59 -13.87 6.89
N VAL A 9 -19.03 -14.88 6.23
CA VAL A 9 -17.99 -15.75 6.81
C VAL A 9 -16.64 -15.39 6.21
N GLY A 10 -15.74 -14.86 7.05
CA GLY A 10 -14.38 -14.46 6.69
C GLY A 10 -14.16 -12.94 6.72
N ALA A 11 -13.10 -12.50 7.38
CA ALA A 11 -12.69 -11.09 7.47
C ALA A 11 -11.57 -10.70 6.48
N GLY A 12 -11.50 -11.38 5.33
CA GLY A 12 -10.60 -11.00 4.24
C GLY A 12 -11.13 -9.80 3.45
N LEU A 13 -10.41 -9.40 2.40
CA LEU A 13 -10.78 -8.25 1.55
C LEU A 13 -12.22 -8.35 1.03
N ALA A 14 -12.58 -9.49 0.42
CA ALA A 14 -13.92 -9.69 -0.13
C ALA A 14 -15.00 -9.64 0.97
N GLY A 15 -14.78 -10.32 2.09
CA GLY A 15 -15.72 -10.40 3.21
C GLY A 15 -15.97 -9.05 3.87
N LEU A 16 -14.91 -8.30 4.18
CA LEU A 16 -15.04 -6.95 4.74
C LEU A 16 -15.67 -5.97 3.74
N THR A 17 -15.30 -6.06 2.45
CA THR A 17 -15.87 -5.18 1.42
C THR A 17 -17.38 -5.38 1.28
N ILE A 18 -17.84 -6.63 1.18
CA ILE A 18 -19.28 -6.89 1.06
C ILE A 18 -20.03 -6.58 2.37
N ALA A 19 -19.42 -6.87 3.53
CA ALA A 19 -20.01 -6.57 4.83
C ALA A 19 -20.20 -5.06 5.04
N CYS A 20 -19.18 -4.24 4.70
CA CYS A 20 -19.30 -2.78 4.70
C CYS A 20 -20.43 -2.31 3.78
N ARG A 21 -20.45 -2.78 2.54
CA ARG A 21 -21.45 -2.37 1.54
C ARG A 21 -22.88 -2.70 1.99
N LEU A 22 -23.09 -3.88 2.55
CA LEU A 22 -24.40 -4.30 3.06
C LEU A 22 -24.81 -3.52 4.32
N ALA A 23 -23.88 -3.25 5.23
CA ALA A 23 -24.14 -2.47 6.43
C ALA A 23 -24.48 -1.00 6.08
N GLN A 24 -23.77 -0.40 5.12
CA GLN A 24 -24.08 0.93 4.59
C GLN A 24 -25.47 1.00 3.92
N ALA A 25 -25.92 -0.10 3.31
CA ALA A 25 -27.29 -0.27 2.82
C ALA A 25 -28.30 -0.61 3.93
N GLN A 26 -27.95 -0.35 5.20
CA GLN A 26 -28.75 -0.56 6.41
C GLN A 26 -29.24 -2.00 6.62
N LYS A 27 -28.47 -3.00 6.14
CA LYS A 27 -28.70 -4.41 6.49
C LYS A 27 -28.08 -4.74 7.84
N LYS A 28 -28.74 -5.61 8.61
CA LYS A 28 -28.18 -6.20 9.84
C LYS A 28 -27.19 -7.29 9.46
N VAL A 29 -25.90 -6.96 9.42
CA VAL A 29 -24.84 -7.87 9.02
C VAL A 29 -24.10 -8.41 10.24
N LEU A 30 -23.92 -9.73 10.30
CA LEU A 30 -22.99 -10.40 11.21
C LEU A 30 -21.80 -10.92 10.41
N LEU A 31 -20.59 -10.47 10.73
CA LEU A 31 -19.36 -11.03 10.18
C LEU A 31 -18.73 -11.98 11.19
N VAL A 32 -18.46 -13.23 10.76
CA VAL A 32 -17.81 -14.25 11.59
C VAL A 32 -16.47 -14.61 10.97
N SER A 33 -15.39 -14.58 11.75
CA SER A 33 -14.08 -15.02 11.29
C SER A 33 -13.20 -15.53 12.43
N THR A 34 -12.27 -16.43 12.10
CA THR A 34 -11.24 -16.96 13.02
C THR A 34 -9.95 -16.13 13.01
N GLY A 35 -9.86 -15.08 12.18
CA GLY A 35 -8.68 -14.20 12.09
C GLY A 35 -8.81 -13.11 11.02
N ALA A 36 -7.73 -12.38 10.76
CA ALA A 36 -7.70 -11.25 9.82
C ALA A 36 -7.50 -11.64 8.35
N GLY A 37 -7.34 -12.94 8.05
CA GLY A 37 -7.06 -13.43 6.69
C GLY A 37 -5.70 -12.97 6.14
N SER A 38 -5.58 -13.00 4.81
CA SER A 38 -4.34 -12.67 4.08
C SER A 38 -4.05 -11.16 3.96
N LEU A 39 -4.96 -10.29 4.39
CA LEU A 39 -4.78 -8.84 4.31
C LEU A 39 -3.52 -8.36 5.04
N LEU A 40 -3.12 -9.04 6.12
CA LEU A 40 -1.90 -8.71 6.87
C LEU A 40 -0.60 -9.03 6.10
N LEU A 41 -0.69 -9.71 4.96
CA LEU A 41 0.41 -10.03 4.06
C LEU A 41 0.36 -9.21 2.76
N ALA A 42 -0.73 -8.50 2.51
CA ALA A 42 -0.95 -7.79 1.25
C ALA A 42 -0.11 -6.51 1.14
N SER A 43 0.24 -6.11 -0.08
CA SER A 43 0.98 -4.86 -0.34
C SER A 43 0.20 -3.60 0.05
N GLY A 44 -1.13 -3.70 0.14
CA GLY A 44 -2.07 -2.59 0.29
C GLY A 44 -2.56 -2.02 -1.04
N CYS A 45 -1.99 -2.45 -2.17
CA CYS A 45 -2.43 -2.01 -3.50
C CYS A 45 -3.52 -2.93 -4.07
N VAL A 46 -4.24 -2.46 -5.09
CA VAL A 46 -5.24 -3.24 -5.84
C VAL A 46 -4.86 -3.26 -7.31
N ASP A 47 -4.55 -4.46 -7.78
CA ASP A 47 -4.07 -4.72 -9.14
C ASP A 47 -5.23 -5.28 -10.00
N VAL A 48 -5.24 -4.92 -11.29
CA VAL A 48 -6.19 -5.48 -12.27
C VAL A 48 -5.43 -6.26 -13.35
N LEU A 49 -4.62 -5.58 -14.15
CA LEU A 49 -3.77 -6.20 -15.18
C LEU A 49 -2.48 -5.40 -15.30
N GLY A 50 -1.36 -5.99 -14.86
CA GLY A 50 -0.07 -5.30 -14.80
C GLY A 50 0.87 -5.57 -15.98
N PHE A 51 0.83 -6.77 -16.54
CA PHE A 51 1.67 -7.20 -17.65
C PHE A 51 0.85 -8.09 -18.60
N GLN A 52 0.99 -7.87 -19.91
CA GLN A 52 0.35 -8.69 -20.94
C GLN A 52 1.22 -8.68 -22.21
N PRO A 53 1.66 -9.85 -22.74
CA PRO A 53 1.53 -11.19 -22.14
C PRO A 53 2.25 -11.30 -20.79
N GLY A 54 2.02 -12.39 -20.04
CA GLY A 54 2.51 -12.52 -18.66
C GLY A 54 4.05 -12.44 -18.50
N ASP A 55 4.81 -12.68 -19.55
CA ASP A 55 6.27 -12.56 -19.62
C ASP A 55 6.74 -11.20 -20.19
N SER A 56 5.81 -10.28 -20.45
CA SER A 56 6.12 -8.92 -20.89
C SER A 56 7.01 -8.21 -19.87
N LYS A 57 8.05 -7.54 -20.39
CA LYS A 57 8.89 -6.62 -19.61
C LYS A 57 8.31 -5.21 -19.55
N GLN A 58 7.29 -4.92 -20.36
CA GLN A 58 6.65 -3.62 -20.42
C GLN A 58 5.34 -3.66 -19.61
N PRO A 59 5.19 -2.79 -18.61
CA PRO A 59 3.97 -2.75 -17.82
C PRO A 59 2.81 -2.20 -18.66
N VAL A 60 1.62 -2.76 -18.44
CA VAL A 60 0.37 -2.26 -19.02
C VAL A 60 0.06 -0.90 -18.41
N THR A 61 -0.13 0.13 -19.24
CA THR A 61 -0.47 1.47 -18.76
C THR A 61 -1.95 1.60 -18.39
N ASN A 62 -2.86 1.13 -19.25
CA ASN A 62 -4.30 1.12 -19.01
C ASN A 62 -4.82 -0.33 -19.00
N PRO A 63 -5.16 -0.88 -17.83
CA PRO A 63 -5.70 -2.24 -17.69
C PRO A 63 -6.98 -2.46 -18.48
N LEU A 64 -7.90 -1.49 -18.49
CA LEU A 64 -9.20 -1.64 -19.16
C LEU A 64 -9.03 -1.71 -20.68
N ASP A 65 -8.09 -0.97 -21.26
CA ASP A 65 -7.83 -1.02 -22.72
C ASP A 65 -7.29 -2.39 -23.15
N LYS A 66 -6.53 -3.07 -22.29
CA LYS A 66 -5.93 -4.37 -22.56
C LYS A 66 -6.78 -5.57 -22.10
N LEU A 67 -7.86 -5.31 -21.37
CA LEU A 67 -8.65 -6.38 -20.77
C LEU A 67 -9.35 -7.26 -21.82
N ASP A 68 -9.85 -6.69 -22.92
CA ASP A 68 -10.55 -7.45 -23.95
C ASP A 68 -9.59 -8.38 -24.71
N ASP A 69 -8.38 -7.90 -25.05
CA ASP A 69 -7.30 -8.70 -25.63
C ASP A 69 -6.90 -9.85 -24.68
N PHE A 70 -6.68 -9.54 -23.40
CA PHE A 70 -6.35 -10.54 -22.39
C PHE A 70 -7.44 -11.63 -22.26
N LEU A 71 -8.71 -11.24 -22.25
CA LEU A 71 -9.83 -12.16 -22.13
C LEU A 71 -10.10 -12.99 -23.40
N ALA A 72 -9.56 -12.59 -24.55
CA ALA A 72 -9.56 -13.42 -25.75
C ALA A 72 -8.55 -14.58 -25.62
N GLU A 73 -7.40 -14.33 -24.99
CA GLU A 73 -6.37 -15.33 -24.72
C GLU A 73 -6.68 -16.21 -23.49
N ALA A 74 -7.40 -15.66 -22.51
CA ALA A 74 -7.78 -16.32 -21.26
C ALA A 74 -9.32 -16.37 -21.06
N PRO A 75 -10.06 -17.15 -21.88
CA PRO A 75 -11.53 -17.15 -21.87
C PRO A 75 -12.14 -17.65 -20.56
N ASP A 76 -11.43 -18.49 -19.80
CA ASP A 76 -11.89 -19.03 -18.52
C ASP A 76 -11.60 -18.11 -17.32
N HIS A 77 -10.96 -16.96 -17.54
CA HIS A 77 -10.63 -16.03 -16.47
C HIS A 77 -11.91 -15.46 -15.82
N PRO A 78 -11.98 -15.32 -14.47
CA PRO A 78 -13.18 -14.81 -13.79
C PRO A 78 -13.69 -13.44 -14.28
N TYR A 79 -12.79 -12.59 -14.78
CA TYR A 79 -13.19 -11.31 -15.39
C TYR A 79 -14.04 -11.47 -16.66
N LYS A 80 -14.00 -12.61 -17.36
CA LYS A 80 -14.92 -12.91 -18.45
C LYS A 80 -16.37 -13.00 -17.97
N LEU A 81 -16.58 -13.63 -16.82
CA LEU A 81 -17.90 -13.78 -16.18
C LEU A 81 -18.39 -12.48 -15.56
N ILE A 82 -17.48 -11.76 -14.89
CA ILE A 82 -17.80 -10.48 -14.24
C ILE A 82 -18.07 -9.39 -15.27
N GLY A 83 -17.28 -9.34 -16.35
CA GLY A 83 -17.37 -8.33 -17.40
C GLY A 83 -16.63 -7.04 -17.04
N LYS A 84 -16.03 -6.42 -18.06
CA LYS A 84 -15.20 -5.20 -17.98
C LYS A 84 -15.86 -4.06 -17.18
N ALA A 85 -17.15 -3.80 -17.42
CA ALA A 85 -17.88 -2.75 -16.72
C ALA A 85 -18.00 -2.99 -15.21
N ASN A 86 -18.22 -4.25 -14.79
CA ASN A 86 -18.31 -4.58 -13.37
C ASN A 86 -16.93 -4.62 -12.70
N VAL A 87 -15.86 -4.94 -13.43
CA VAL A 87 -14.49 -4.78 -12.92
C VAL A 87 -14.22 -3.31 -12.61
N ALA A 88 -14.46 -2.41 -13.57
CA ALA A 88 -14.29 -0.97 -13.38
C ALA A 88 -15.16 -0.44 -12.22
N GLY A 89 -16.45 -0.81 -12.20
CA GLY A 89 -17.37 -0.41 -11.13
C GLY A 89 -17.01 -0.99 -9.75
N GLY A 90 -16.41 -2.17 -9.69
CA GLY A 90 -15.92 -2.79 -8.46
C GLY A 90 -14.72 -2.05 -7.87
N ILE A 91 -13.76 -1.67 -8.73
CA ILE A 91 -12.60 -0.85 -8.34
C ILE A 91 -13.05 0.52 -7.83
N GLU A 92 -13.96 1.19 -8.54
CA GLU A 92 -14.52 2.48 -8.12
C GLU A 92 -15.27 2.37 -6.78
N ALA A 93 -16.13 1.35 -6.62
CA ALA A 93 -16.85 1.14 -5.36
C ALA A 93 -15.90 0.86 -4.19
N PHE A 94 -14.80 0.14 -4.43
CA PHE A 94 -13.79 -0.09 -3.41
C PHE A 94 -13.03 1.19 -3.07
N TRP A 95 -12.63 1.98 -4.07
CA TRP A 95 -12.00 3.29 -3.88
C TRP A 95 -12.87 4.22 -3.01
N GLN A 96 -14.18 4.29 -3.30
CA GLN A 96 -15.14 5.06 -2.48
C GLN A 96 -15.23 4.53 -1.05
N LEU A 97 -15.22 3.21 -0.86
CA LEU A 97 -15.26 2.61 0.47
C LEU A 97 -14.03 3.01 1.30
N VAL A 98 -12.81 2.84 0.75
CA VAL A 98 -11.57 3.08 1.49
C VAL A 98 -11.32 4.57 1.77
N ASN A 99 -11.76 5.46 0.87
CA ASN A 99 -11.58 6.90 1.05
C ASN A 99 -12.67 7.53 1.92
N ASN A 100 -13.93 7.22 1.68
CA ASN A 100 -15.03 7.94 2.33
C ASN A 100 -15.37 7.37 3.71
N ASN A 101 -15.00 6.12 3.99
CA ASN A 101 -15.45 5.43 5.21
C ASN A 101 -14.30 4.83 6.04
N ALA A 102 -13.20 4.42 5.40
CA ALA A 102 -12.03 3.89 6.11
C ALA A 102 -10.94 4.95 6.35
N SER A 103 -11.05 6.13 5.73
CA SER A 103 -10.08 7.24 5.81
C SER A 103 -8.64 6.81 5.53
N LEU A 104 -8.45 5.95 4.51
CA LEU A 104 -7.14 5.38 4.18
C LEU A 104 -6.38 6.10 3.06
N GLU A 105 -7.00 7.10 2.42
CA GLU A 105 -6.43 7.92 1.35
C GLU A 105 -5.77 7.10 0.23
N TYR A 106 -6.59 6.54 -0.65
CA TYR A 106 -6.15 5.79 -1.83
C TYR A 106 -6.27 6.64 -3.09
N TRP A 107 -5.30 6.47 -3.99
CA TRP A 107 -5.24 7.11 -5.30
C TRP A 107 -5.37 6.10 -6.43
N GLY A 108 -5.88 6.58 -7.56
CA GLY A 108 -5.94 5.84 -8.82
C GLY A 108 -7.35 5.44 -9.23
N ALA A 109 -7.42 4.68 -10.32
CA ALA A 109 -8.64 4.21 -10.95
C ALA A 109 -8.31 2.98 -11.81
N ALA A 110 -9.33 2.27 -12.30
CA ALA A 110 -9.13 1.04 -13.08
C ALA A 110 -8.48 1.27 -14.46
N ASP A 111 -8.52 2.50 -14.97
CA ASP A 111 -8.06 2.89 -16.31
C ASP A 111 -6.57 3.28 -16.36
N ARG A 112 -5.86 3.22 -15.23
CA ARG A 112 -4.43 3.53 -15.19
C ARG A 112 -3.70 2.74 -14.12
N ASN A 113 -2.58 2.15 -14.51
CA ASN A 113 -1.59 1.66 -13.56
C ASN A 113 -0.60 2.76 -13.16
N TRP A 114 -0.36 2.85 -11.85
CA TRP A 114 0.81 3.45 -11.24
C TRP A 114 1.98 2.48 -11.32
N LEU A 115 3.22 2.98 -11.41
CA LEU A 115 4.41 2.15 -11.48
C LEU A 115 5.21 2.30 -10.18
N LEU A 116 4.97 1.42 -9.21
CA LEU A 116 5.53 1.54 -7.87
C LEU A 116 6.78 0.67 -7.70
N PRO A 117 7.80 1.11 -6.94
CA PRO A 117 8.96 0.29 -6.64
C PRO A 117 8.60 -0.82 -5.63
N THR A 118 9.20 -1.99 -5.80
CA THR A 118 9.13 -3.10 -4.83
C THR A 118 10.40 -3.21 -3.98
N ALA A 119 10.35 -4.00 -2.90
CA ALA A 119 11.53 -4.34 -2.10
C ALA A 119 12.62 -5.11 -2.88
N ALA A 120 12.32 -5.64 -4.07
CA ALA A 120 13.29 -6.23 -4.98
C ALA A 120 13.83 -5.22 -6.02
N GLY A 121 13.40 -3.95 -5.97
CA GLY A 121 13.72 -2.95 -6.99
C GLY A 121 13.09 -3.24 -8.35
N ALA A 122 11.98 -3.97 -8.39
CA ALA A 122 11.18 -4.18 -9.60
C ALA A 122 10.05 -3.15 -9.70
N VAL A 123 9.45 -3.05 -10.89
CA VAL A 123 8.23 -2.25 -11.12
C VAL A 123 6.99 -3.08 -10.79
N HIS A 124 6.14 -2.55 -9.92
CA HIS A 124 4.82 -3.08 -9.59
C HIS A 124 3.73 -2.18 -10.19
N PRO A 125 3.07 -2.61 -11.29
CA PRO A 125 1.92 -1.92 -11.85
C PRO A 125 0.68 -2.14 -11.00
N THR A 126 0.00 -1.08 -10.59
CA THR A 126 -1.20 -1.17 -9.76
C THR A 126 -2.22 -0.07 -10.03
N CYS A 127 -3.51 -0.36 -9.89
CA CYS A 127 -4.59 0.59 -10.20
C CYS A 127 -4.89 1.51 -9.02
N LEU A 128 -4.96 0.93 -7.82
CA LEU A 128 -5.20 1.66 -6.58
C LEU A 128 -4.06 1.46 -5.60
N ALA A 129 -3.58 2.55 -5.00
CA ALA A 129 -2.56 2.50 -3.96
C ALA A 129 -2.83 3.54 -2.87
N PRO A 130 -2.49 3.26 -1.60
CA PRO A 130 -2.41 4.26 -0.55
C PRO A 130 -1.50 5.44 -0.96
N THR A 131 -1.81 6.65 -0.51
CA THR A 131 -1.02 7.88 -0.79
C THR A 131 0.47 7.67 -0.59
N SER A 132 0.87 7.03 0.51
CA SER A 132 2.30 6.81 0.81
C SER A 132 3.00 5.93 -0.23
N LEU A 133 2.34 4.94 -0.82
CA LEU A 133 2.93 4.11 -1.87
C LEU A 133 2.86 4.85 -3.22
N ALA A 134 1.74 5.50 -3.53
CA ALA A 134 1.53 6.24 -4.79
C ALA A 134 2.53 7.41 -4.98
N ASN A 135 2.99 8.02 -3.88
CA ASN A 135 4.06 9.04 -3.91
C ASN A 135 5.38 8.51 -4.50
N GLY A 136 5.60 7.20 -4.47
CA GLY A 136 6.76 6.49 -5.02
C GLY A 136 6.70 6.22 -6.53
N ASP A 137 5.67 6.69 -7.24
CA ASP A 137 5.49 6.42 -8.68
C ASP A 137 6.73 6.75 -9.52
N LEU A 138 7.30 5.72 -10.13
CA LEU A 138 8.52 5.79 -10.93
C LEU A 138 8.31 6.60 -12.21
N SER A 139 7.08 6.64 -12.74
CA SER A 139 6.76 7.39 -13.96
C SER A 139 6.92 8.91 -13.83
N LYS A 140 6.96 9.43 -12.59
CA LYS A 140 7.21 10.85 -12.32
C LYS A 140 8.67 11.28 -12.53
N GLY A 141 9.60 10.33 -12.69
CA GLY A 141 11.03 10.60 -12.86
C GLY A 141 11.69 11.32 -11.67
N GLY A 142 12.80 12.01 -11.94
CA GLY A 142 13.53 12.80 -10.93
C GLY A 142 14.39 11.93 -10.00
N SER A 143 14.72 12.43 -8.80
CA SER A 143 15.63 11.75 -7.87
C SER A 143 14.96 11.31 -6.55
N MET A 144 15.30 10.09 -6.10
CA MET A 144 14.78 9.47 -4.88
C MET A 144 15.90 9.04 -3.93
N LEU A 145 15.75 9.33 -2.63
CA LEU A 145 16.62 8.77 -1.58
C LEU A 145 15.88 7.67 -0.83
N LEU A 146 16.39 6.44 -0.89
CA LEU A 146 15.84 5.29 -0.19
C LEU A 146 16.51 5.12 1.18
N VAL A 147 15.72 5.22 2.24
CA VAL A 147 16.16 5.19 3.63
C VAL A 147 16.12 3.76 4.16
N GLY A 148 17.24 3.28 4.67
CA GLY A 148 17.35 2.03 5.43
C GLY A 148 17.56 2.28 6.92
N PHE A 149 17.13 1.31 7.73
CA PHE A 149 17.35 1.28 9.18
C PHE A 149 18.28 0.13 9.50
N ARG A 150 19.29 0.36 10.33
CA ARG A 150 20.28 -0.67 10.70
C ARG A 150 19.61 -1.86 11.42
N GLU A 151 18.55 -1.58 12.15
CA GLU A 151 17.78 -2.53 12.95
C GLU A 151 16.86 -3.42 12.09
N LEU A 152 16.45 -2.93 10.90
CA LEU A 152 15.54 -3.60 9.97
C LEU A 152 16.34 -4.39 8.93
N ARG A 153 16.65 -5.65 9.23
CA ARG A 153 17.56 -6.46 8.40
C ARG A 153 16.98 -6.95 7.08
N ASP A 154 15.66 -7.09 7.00
CA ASP A 154 14.97 -7.66 5.83
C ASP A 154 14.56 -6.59 4.80
N TYR A 155 15.23 -5.43 4.83
CA TYR A 155 15.04 -4.34 3.87
C TYR A 155 16.37 -3.85 3.33
N TYR A 156 16.58 -4.02 2.03
CA TYR A 156 17.88 -3.80 1.37
C TYR A 156 17.80 -2.63 0.39
N PRO A 157 17.89 -1.37 0.85
CA PRO A 157 17.74 -0.20 -0.02
C PRO A 157 18.78 -0.18 -1.15
N ALA A 158 20.01 -0.65 -0.89
CA ALA A 158 21.07 -0.73 -1.90
C ALA A 158 20.68 -1.61 -3.10
N LEU A 159 20.05 -2.77 -2.83
CA LEU A 159 19.56 -3.66 -3.87
C LEU A 159 18.41 -3.01 -4.66
N ILE A 160 17.46 -2.38 -3.94
CA ILE A 160 16.33 -1.68 -4.57
C ILE A 160 16.86 -0.60 -5.51
N SER A 161 17.79 0.22 -5.03
CA SER A 161 18.34 1.34 -5.79
C SER A 161 19.16 0.87 -7.00
N GLN A 162 20.01 -0.14 -6.83
CA GLN A 162 20.78 -0.70 -7.94
C GLN A 162 19.84 -1.22 -9.05
N ASN A 163 18.87 -2.06 -8.69
CA ASN A 163 17.96 -2.66 -9.66
C ASN A 163 17.09 -1.61 -10.37
N LEU A 164 16.63 -0.57 -9.67
CA LEU A 164 15.84 0.51 -10.29
C LEU A 164 16.69 1.34 -11.26
N ASN A 165 17.94 1.65 -10.90
CA ASN A 165 18.84 2.42 -11.76
C ASN A 165 19.23 1.61 -13.02
N GLU A 166 19.45 0.30 -12.90
CA GLU A 166 19.76 -0.59 -14.05
C GLU A 166 18.63 -0.66 -15.09
N GLN A 167 17.38 -0.43 -14.68
CA GLN A 167 16.22 -0.43 -15.57
C GLN A 167 16.06 0.85 -16.41
N ASN A 168 16.85 1.91 -16.15
CA ASN A 168 16.83 3.17 -16.90
C ASN A 168 15.44 3.82 -17.03
N LEU A 169 14.66 3.83 -15.94
CA LEU A 169 13.25 4.28 -15.91
C LEU A 169 13.06 5.81 -15.89
N GLY A 170 14.12 6.60 -16.13
CA GLY A 170 14.07 8.07 -16.01
C GLY A 170 14.00 8.59 -14.57
N VAL A 171 14.28 7.73 -13.59
CA VAL A 171 14.38 8.04 -12.16
C VAL A 171 15.74 7.62 -11.64
N GLU A 172 16.42 8.52 -10.93
CA GLU A 172 17.68 8.22 -10.26
C GLU A 172 17.42 7.94 -8.80
N THR A 173 17.96 6.83 -8.30
CA THR A 173 17.82 6.44 -6.91
C THR A 173 19.19 6.36 -6.25
N ALA A 174 19.23 6.74 -4.97
CA ALA A 174 20.36 6.52 -4.10
C ALA A 174 19.86 6.07 -2.73
N THR A 175 20.79 5.71 -1.84
CA THR A 175 20.43 5.12 -0.55
C THR A 175 21.16 5.75 0.61
N VAL A 176 20.52 5.73 1.77
CA VAL A 176 21.16 6.05 3.04
C VAL A 176 20.70 5.05 4.10
N THR A 177 21.64 4.49 4.85
CA THR A 177 21.32 3.81 6.11
C THR A 177 21.50 4.81 7.24
N ILE A 178 20.45 5.01 8.05
CA ILE A 178 20.50 5.91 9.18
C ILE A 178 20.70 5.15 10.50
N ASP A 179 21.38 5.81 11.42
CA ASP A 179 21.51 5.40 12.81
C ASP A 179 20.50 6.20 13.63
N ALA A 180 19.31 5.61 13.81
CA ALA A 180 18.19 6.20 14.53
C ALA A 180 17.47 5.08 15.28
N PRO A 181 18.00 4.65 16.44
CA PRO A 181 17.46 3.50 17.15
C PRO A 181 16.04 3.75 17.62
N ALA A 182 15.15 2.84 17.23
CA ALA A 182 13.77 2.83 17.68
C ALA A 182 13.70 2.66 19.21
N PRO A 183 12.77 3.32 19.92
CA PRO A 183 12.64 3.23 21.38
C PRO A 183 12.01 1.89 21.81
N ILE A 184 12.70 0.78 21.54
CA ILE A 184 12.25 -0.59 21.78
C ILE A 184 13.33 -1.33 22.59
N LYS A 185 12.93 -2.25 23.48
CA LYS A 185 13.87 -2.94 24.39
C LYS A 185 14.92 -3.80 23.68
N ASP A 186 14.56 -4.42 22.56
CA ASP A 186 15.48 -5.18 21.72
C ASP A 186 15.59 -4.45 20.38
N HIS A 187 16.80 -3.98 20.07
CA HIS A 187 17.06 -3.19 18.87
C HIS A 187 17.50 -4.05 17.69
N LEU A 188 17.69 -5.37 17.88
CA LEU A 188 18.12 -6.26 16.80
C LEU A 188 16.91 -7.01 16.21
N ASN A 189 16.80 -7.00 14.89
CA ASN A 189 15.73 -7.67 14.12
C ASN A 189 14.34 -7.07 14.38
N ILE A 190 14.24 -5.74 14.39
CA ILE A 190 12.94 -5.06 14.50
C ILE A 190 12.05 -5.43 13.31
N THR A 191 10.78 -5.70 13.58
CA THR A 191 9.79 -5.93 12.51
C THR A 191 9.30 -4.60 11.90
N PRO A 192 8.81 -4.60 10.65
CA PRO A 192 8.16 -3.41 10.07
C PRO A 192 7.04 -2.84 10.95
N ILE A 193 6.30 -3.70 11.64
CA ILE A 193 5.19 -3.32 12.53
C ILE A 193 5.67 -2.62 13.81
N GLU A 194 6.79 -3.05 14.38
CA GLU A 194 7.40 -2.41 15.54
C GLU A 194 7.98 -1.05 15.19
N LEU A 195 8.66 -0.95 14.04
CA LEU A 195 9.16 0.33 13.53
C LEU A 195 7.99 1.27 13.20
N ALA A 196 6.88 0.74 12.65
CA ALA A 196 5.66 1.50 12.44
C ALA A 196 5.07 2.11 13.71
N ARG A 197 5.10 1.37 14.82
CA ARG A 197 4.70 1.91 16.13
C ARG A 197 5.67 2.97 16.64
N ALA A 198 6.97 2.79 16.43
CA ALA A 198 7.97 3.79 16.80
C ALA A 198 7.76 5.12 16.07
N PHE A 199 7.38 5.08 14.78
CA PHE A 199 7.05 6.28 14.00
C PHE A 199 5.86 7.09 14.52
N GLU A 200 4.94 6.47 15.28
CA GLU A 200 3.85 7.20 15.95
C GLU A 200 4.36 8.10 17.08
N ASN A 201 5.61 7.94 17.54
CA ASN A 201 6.25 8.84 18.49
C ASN A 201 6.95 10.02 17.76
N SER A 202 6.53 11.26 18.07
CA SER A 202 7.10 12.47 17.46
C SER A 202 8.59 12.69 17.75
N ASP A 203 9.11 12.28 18.91
CA ASP A 203 10.55 12.35 19.21
C ASP A 203 11.36 11.42 18.31
N PHE A 204 10.83 10.23 18.03
CA PHE A 204 11.47 9.30 17.11
C PHE A 204 11.49 9.87 15.68
N ARG A 205 10.38 10.46 15.22
CA ARG A 205 10.34 11.14 13.92
C ARG A 205 11.38 12.25 13.81
N ARG A 206 11.51 13.09 14.85
CA ARG A 206 12.55 14.14 14.91
C ARG A 206 13.96 13.58 14.81
N LYS A 207 14.26 12.46 15.48
CA LYS A 207 15.56 11.79 15.39
C LYS A 207 15.86 11.29 13.97
N VAL A 208 14.86 10.67 13.33
CA VAL A 208 14.97 10.20 11.93
C VAL A 208 15.26 11.37 10.98
N VAL A 209 14.50 12.47 11.09
CA VAL A 209 14.71 13.69 10.29
C VAL A 209 16.12 14.24 10.51
N GLN A 210 16.58 14.31 11.76
CA GLN A 210 17.92 14.78 12.08
C GLN A 210 19.01 13.89 11.47
N ALA A 211 18.83 12.58 11.44
CA ALA A 211 19.77 11.63 10.83
C ALA A 211 19.84 11.72 9.29
N LEU A 212 18.79 12.27 8.67
CA LEU A 212 18.68 12.52 7.22
C LEU A 212 19.16 13.92 6.81
N LYS A 213 19.36 14.84 7.77
CA LYS A 213 19.75 16.23 7.51
C LYS A 213 21.03 16.30 6.67
N GLY A 214 21.00 17.09 5.60
CA GLY A 214 22.11 17.25 4.65
C GLY A 214 22.28 16.11 3.64
N LYS A 215 21.79 14.90 3.95
CA LYS A 215 21.87 13.72 3.05
C LYS A 215 20.75 13.71 2.01
N SER A 216 19.60 14.30 2.32
CA SER A 216 18.42 14.33 1.45
C SER A 216 18.32 15.53 0.52
N ASN A 217 19.26 16.49 0.58
CA ASN A 217 19.14 17.79 -0.10
C ASN A 217 18.94 17.67 -1.62
N ASN A 218 19.68 16.75 -2.26
CA ASN A 218 19.72 16.57 -3.72
C ASN A 218 18.58 15.69 -4.26
N TYR A 219 17.66 15.24 -3.40
CA TYR A 219 16.60 14.32 -3.78
C TYR A 219 15.24 15.01 -3.75
N ASN A 220 14.38 14.72 -4.73
CA ASN A 220 13.02 15.25 -4.77
C ASN A 220 12.10 14.49 -3.81
N ARG A 221 12.33 13.18 -3.65
CA ARG A 221 11.48 12.27 -2.89
C ARG A 221 12.30 11.40 -1.95
N ILE A 222 11.72 11.06 -0.80
CA ILE A 222 12.39 10.23 0.22
C ILE A 222 11.53 9.00 0.46
N GLY A 223 12.08 7.83 0.12
CA GLY A 223 11.42 6.54 0.25
C GLY A 223 11.83 5.83 1.53
N PHE A 224 10.87 5.43 2.34
CA PHE A 224 11.08 4.59 3.52
C PHE A 224 10.61 3.17 3.22
N PRO A 225 11.07 2.15 3.96
CA PRO A 225 10.28 0.92 4.08
C PRO A 225 8.86 1.28 4.55
N ALA A 226 7.87 0.44 4.24
CA ALA A 226 6.48 0.66 4.66
C ALA A 226 6.29 0.51 6.18
N VAL A 227 6.73 1.52 6.93
CA VAL A 227 6.80 1.58 8.40
C VAL A 227 6.35 2.95 8.94
N LEU A 228 5.64 3.77 8.17
CA LEU A 228 5.26 5.11 8.59
C LEU A 228 3.92 5.12 9.33
N GLY A 229 3.91 4.64 10.57
CA GLY A 229 2.71 4.61 11.42
C GLY A 229 1.75 3.46 11.11
N LEU A 230 0.82 3.17 12.04
CA LEU A 230 -0.25 2.19 11.86
C LEU A 230 -1.62 2.85 11.99
N LYS A 231 -1.89 3.45 13.15
CA LYS A 231 -3.11 4.19 13.44
C LYS A 231 -2.97 5.66 13.05
N GLN A 232 -1.78 6.24 13.25
CA GLN A 232 -1.49 7.65 12.98
C GLN A 232 -0.79 7.85 11.62
N HIS A 233 -1.04 6.97 10.64
CA HIS A 233 -0.33 6.98 9.37
C HIS A 233 -0.34 8.33 8.66
N THR A 234 -1.52 8.92 8.47
CA THR A 234 -1.68 10.22 7.79
C THR A 234 -0.93 11.34 8.51
N GLU A 235 -0.99 11.37 9.85
CA GLU A 235 -0.26 12.36 10.66
C GLU A 235 1.26 12.16 10.53
N VAL A 236 1.73 10.92 10.64
CA VAL A 236 3.16 10.58 10.52
C VAL A 236 3.71 10.98 9.15
N LEU A 237 2.98 10.67 8.08
CA LEU A 237 3.37 11.00 6.71
C LEU A 237 3.47 12.53 6.55
N ALA A 238 2.41 13.26 6.93
CA ALA A 238 2.35 14.71 6.80
C ALA A 238 3.43 15.43 7.66
N ASP A 239 3.69 14.94 8.87
CA ASP A 239 4.71 15.50 9.76
C ASP A 239 6.13 15.29 9.20
N LEU A 240 6.42 14.11 8.61
CA LEU A 240 7.68 13.84 7.93
C LEU A 240 7.85 14.72 6.68
N GLU A 241 6.83 14.84 5.83
CA GLU A 241 6.88 15.73 4.66
C GLU A 241 7.13 17.18 5.05
N LYS A 242 6.44 17.65 6.09
CA LYS A 242 6.62 19.00 6.63
C LYS A 242 8.03 19.24 7.15
N MET A 243 8.58 18.31 7.92
CA MET A 243 9.93 18.47 8.50
C MET A 243 11.05 18.31 7.47
N LEU A 244 10.86 17.45 6.46
CA LEU A 244 11.86 17.21 5.41
C LEU A 244 11.75 18.20 4.25
N GLY A 245 10.59 18.82 4.05
CA GLY A 245 10.32 19.70 2.91
C GLY A 245 10.34 18.98 1.56
N LYS A 246 10.04 17.67 1.55
CA LYS A 246 10.11 16.77 0.40
C LYS A 246 8.92 15.82 0.43
N THR A 247 8.52 15.32 -0.74
CA THR A 247 7.53 14.24 -0.81
C THR A 247 8.11 12.98 -0.17
N VAL A 248 7.32 12.37 0.72
CA VAL A 248 7.68 11.12 1.41
C VAL A 248 6.85 9.99 0.84
N PHE A 249 7.47 8.83 0.67
CA PHE A 249 6.79 7.63 0.21
C PHE A 249 7.27 6.38 0.94
N GLU A 250 6.52 5.30 0.80
CA GLU A 250 6.84 3.99 1.34
C GLU A 250 7.11 2.99 0.20
N ILE A 251 7.94 1.99 0.47
CA ILE A 251 8.14 0.79 -0.34
C ILE A 251 7.65 -0.39 0.49
N SER A 252 6.69 -1.15 -0.04
CA SER A 252 6.16 -2.33 0.65
C SER A 252 7.28 -3.31 1.00
N THR A 253 7.32 -3.73 2.27
CA THR A 253 8.30 -4.68 2.79
C THR A 253 7.78 -6.11 2.76
N LEU A 254 8.65 -7.07 3.08
CA LEU A 254 8.22 -8.44 3.38
C LEU A 254 7.23 -8.45 4.56
N PRO A 255 6.31 -9.43 4.62
CA PRO A 255 5.38 -9.56 5.73
C PRO A 255 6.09 -9.64 7.10
N PRO A 256 5.49 -9.11 8.17
CA PRO A 256 4.14 -8.54 8.25
C PRO A 256 4.00 -7.15 7.57
N SER A 257 2.89 -6.94 6.86
CA SER A 257 2.65 -5.73 6.07
C SER A 257 1.95 -4.62 6.88
N ALA A 258 2.59 -3.46 7.02
CA ALA A 258 1.94 -2.29 7.62
C ALA A 258 0.78 -1.75 6.76
N PRO A 259 0.92 -1.55 5.42
CA PRO A 259 -0.21 -1.11 4.59
C PRO A 259 -1.39 -2.09 4.60
N GLY A 260 -1.10 -3.39 4.54
CA GLY A 260 -2.12 -4.44 4.62
C GLY A 260 -2.86 -4.44 5.96
N ARG A 261 -2.14 -4.19 7.06
CA ARG A 261 -2.73 -4.00 8.39
C ARG A 261 -3.58 -2.74 8.48
N ARG A 262 -3.12 -1.61 7.92
CA ARG A 262 -3.91 -0.36 7.84
C ARG A 262 -5.21 -0.59 7.10
N LEU A 263 -5.16 -1.30 5.96
CA LEU A 263 -6.34 -1.66 5.18
C LEU A 263 -7.33 -2.52 5.97
N PHE A 264 -6.83 -3.57 6.64
CA PHE A 264 -7.68 -4.43 7.47
C PHE A 264 -8.40 -3.65 8.58
N GLU A 265 -7.66 -2.86 9.36
CA GLU A 265 -8.24 -2.10 10.46
C GLU A 265 -9.19 -0.99 9.97
N GLY A 266 -8.87 -0.34 8.84
CA GLY A 266 -9.71 0.67 8.22
C GLY A 266 -11.06 0.09 7.75
N LEU A 267 -11.03 -1.03 7.02
CA LEU A 267 -12.26 -1.70 6.58
C LEU A 267 -13.08 -2.24 7.76
N LYS A 268 -12.42 -2.81 8.78
CA LYS A 268 -13.07 -3.26 10.00
C LYS A 268 -13.73 -2.09 10.74
N SER A 269 -13.04 -0.95 10.85
CA SER A 269 -13.60 0.26 11.47
C SER A 269 -14.81 0.76 10.69
N ALA A 270 -14.71 0.85 9.36
CA ALA A 270 -15.83 1.25 8.50
C ALA A 270 -17.05 0.33 8.66
N PHE A 271 -16.83 -0.99 8.75
CA PHE A 271 -17.90 -1.97 8.98
C PHE A 271 -18.62 -1.73 10.31
N LEU A 272 -17.85 -1.56 11.40
CA LEU A 272 -18.41 -1.33 12.73
C LEU A 272 -19.14 0.02 12.82
N GLN A 273 -18.61 1.07 12.21
CA GLN A 273 -19.24 2.39 12.15
C GLN A 273 -20.57 2.36 11.37
N ALA A 274 -20.67 1.49 10.35
CA ALA A 274 -21.92 1.26 9.61
C ALA A 274 -22.94 0.39 10.39
N GLY A 275 -22.67 0.03 11.64
CA GLY A 275 -23.58 -0.76 12.48
C GLY A 275 -23.47 -2.28 12.29
N GLY A 276 -22.43 -2.74 11.59
CA GLY A 276 -22.09 -4.14 11.47
C GLY A 276 -21.66 -4.76 12.81
N ARG A 277 -21.83 -6.08 12.94
CA ARG A 277 -21.40 -6.84 14.12
C ARG A 277 -20.40 -7.94 13.79
#